data_AF-A0A834NI21-F1
#
_entry.id   AF-A0A834NI21-F1
#
_cell.length_a   1.000
_cell.length_b   1.000
_cell.length_c   1.000
_cell.angle_alpha   90.00
_cell.angle_beta   90.00
_cell.angle_gamma   90.00
#
_symmetry.space_group_name_H-M   'P 1'
#
loop_
_entity.id
_entity.type
_entity.pdbx_description
1 polymer ?
#
loop_
_entity_poly.entity_id
_entity_poly.type
_entity_poly.pdbx_seq_one_letter_code
_entity_poly.pdbx_strand_id
1 'polypeptide(L)'
;MLYNANPIEEEQGEKLWTIYAWWASVLILKMMSLTWITGRVRVAKQVIHSEEDRMWMKGSQVIICPNGGGHPAVDRIRSAHYNDLAIVLPYLLIVPIWLNTSPCFFPARTIMLMFAISNMLSTLIHLEVIEAPNFCQIISHACSL
;
A
#
# COMPACT_ATOMS: atom_id res chain seq x y z
N MET A 1 13.42 28.63 30.31
CA MET A 1 14.68 28.02 29.80
C MET A 1 14.57 28.10 28.29
N LEU A 2 15.19 29.11 27.68
CA LEU A 2 15.12 29.31 26.23
C LEU A 2 15.94 28.19 25.58
N TYR A 3 15.25 27.26 24.92
CA TYR A 3 15.86 26.22 24.12
C TYR A 3 16.49 26.92 22.91
N ASN A 4 17.79 27.18 22.96
CA ASN A 4 18.55 27.60 21.78
C ASN A 4 18.63 26.37 20.86
N ALA A 5 17.58 26.11 20.09
CA ALA A 5 17.62 25.12 19.03
C ALA A 5 18.73 25.53 18.06
N ASN A 6 19.62 24.60 17.75
CA ASN A 6 20.58 24.82 16.68
C ASN A 6 19.79 24.92 15.36
N PRO A 7 19.92 26.00 14.58
CA PRO A 7 19.16 26.17 13.34
C PRO A 7 19.36 24.99 12.37
N ILE A 8 20.50 24.29 12.45
CA ILE A 8 20.79 23.09 11.67
C ILE A 8 19.86 21.91 12.05
N GLU A 9 19.54 21.75 13.34
CA GLU A 9 18.68 20.67 13.84
C GLU A 9 17.22 20.90 13.47
N GLU A 10 16.75 22.15 13.55
CA GLU A 10 15.42 22.56 13.11
C GLU A 10 15.24 22.31 11.60
N GLU A 11 16.20 22.73 10.78
CA GLU A 11 16.19 22.48 9.33
C GLU A 11 16.20 20.97 9.01
N GLN A 12 16.93 20.17 9.77
CA GLN A 12 16.92 18.71 9.62
C GLN A 12 15.57 18.09 9.97
N GLY A 13 14.91 18.58 11.03
CA GLY A 13 13.56 18.15 11.42
C GLY A 13 12.54 18.42 10.32
N GLU A 14 12.52 19.63 9.77
CA GLU A 14 11.63 20.00 8.65
C GLU A 14 11.86 19.12 7.41
N LYS A 15 13.12 18.83 7.09
CA LYS A 15 13.48 17.92 5.99
C LYS A 15 12.94 16.51 6.22
N LEU A 16 12.99 15.99 7.46
CA LEU A 16 12.44 14.66 7.77
C LEU A 16 10.92 14.61 7.59
N TRP A 17 10.20 15.65 8.03
CA TRP A 17 8.76 15.77 7.81
C TRP A 17 8.40 15.82 6.32
N THR A 18 9.19 16.54 5.52
CA THR A 18 9.02 16.59 4.06
C THR A 18 9.24 15.22 3.42
N ILE A 19 10.29 14.50 3.85
CA ILE A 19 10.59 13.14 3.39
C ILE A 19 9.45 12.18 3.75
N TYR A 20 8.94 12.26 4.98
CA TYR A 20 7.77 11.49 5.40
C TYR A 20 6.55 11.81 4.54
N ALA A 21 6.21 13.09 4.37
CA ALA A 21 5.05 13.51 3.58
C ALA A 21 5.13 13.00 2.14
N TRP A 22 6.32 13.03 1.53
CA TRP A 22 6.56 12.48 0.20
C TRP A 22 6.29 10.97 0.13
N TRP A 23 6.95 10.18 0.99
CA TRP A 23 6.81 8.73 0.98
C TRP A 23 5.42 8.26 1.43
N ALA A 24 4.82 8.91 2.40
CA ALA A 24 3.42 8.70 2.80
C ALA A 24 2.48 8.92 1.61
N SER A 25 2.65 10.03 0.87
CA SER A 25 1.85 10.31 -0.32
C SER A 25 2.01 9.24 -1.40
N VAL A 26 3.23 8.77 -1.65
CA VAL A 26 3.50 7.68 -2.61
C VAL A 26 2.81 6.38 -2.18
N LEU A 27 2.88 6.02 -0.90
CA LEU A 27 2.24 4.80 -0.37
C LEU A 27 0.71 4.89 -0.42
N ILE A 28 0.13 6.05 -0.08
CA ILE A 28 -1.32 6.29 -0.20
C ILE A 28 -1.75 6.19 -1.67
N LEU A 29 -1.02 6.85 -2.58
CA LEU A 29 -1.30 6.80 -4.02
C LEU A 29 -1.24 5.37 -4.55
N LYS A 30 -0.27 4.56 -4.12
CA LYS A 30 -0.19 3.13 -4.45
C LYS A 30 -1.44 2.37 -3.99
N MET A 31 -1.88 2.60 -2.75
CA MET A 31 -3.08 1.94 -2.22
C MET A 31 -4.34 2.35 -2.99
N MET A 32 -4.50 3.64 -3.33
CA MET A 32 -5.60 4.11 -4.18
C MET A 32 -5.55 3.50 -5.58
N SER A 33 -4.34 3.33 -6.13
CA SER A 33 -4.14 2.70 -7.44
C SER A 33 -4.61 1.23 -7.43
N LEU A 34 -4.41 0.49 -6.34
CA LEU A 34 -4.93 -0.88 -6.20
C LEU A 34 -6.46 -0.94 -6.19
N THR A 35 -7.14 0.02 -5.55
CA THR A 35 -8.60 0.13 -5.60
C THR A 35 -9.08 0.36 -7.04
N TRP A 36 -8.42 1.26 -7.76
CA TRP A 36 -8.72 1.53 -9.17
C TRP A 36 -8.50 0.29 -10.06
N ILE A 37 -7.37 -0.39 -9.93
CA ILE A 37 -7.04 -1.61 -10.68
C ILE A 37 -8.07 -2.71 -10.37
N THR A 38 -8.48 -2.87 -9.11
CA THR A 38 -9.52 -3.83 -8.71
C THR A 38 -10.82 -3.56 -9.50
N GLY A 39 -11.28 -2.31 -9.57
CA GLY A 39 -12.47 -1.92 -10.33
C GLY A 39 -12.34 -2.28 -11.82
N ARG A 40 -11.19 -1.95 -12.43
CA ARG A 40 -10.91 -2.28 -13.84
C ARG A 40 -10.94 -3.79 -14.11
N VAL A 41 -10.31 -4.58 -13.23
CA VAL A 41 -10.27 -6.04 -13.38
C VAL A 41 -11.64 -6.67 -13.17
N ARG A 42 -12.45 -6.17 -12.23
CA ARG A 42 -13.85 -6.61 -12.04
C ARG A 42 -14.68 -6.41 -13.30
N VAL A 43 -14.60 -5.22 -13.90
CA VAL A 43 -15.31 -4.94 -15.15
C VAL A 43 -14.79 -5.83 -16.28
N ALA A 44 -13.47 -5.99 -16.41
CA ALA A 44 -12.88 -6.83 -17.46
C ALA A 44 -13.23 -8.32 -17.32
N LYS A 45 -13.33 -8.82 -16.08
CA LYS A 45 -13.65 -10.23 -15.77
C LYS A 45 -15.14 -10.49 -15.55
N GLN A 46 -15.98 -9.47 -15.67
CA GLN A 46 -17.43 -9.54 -15.43
C GLN A 46 -17.77 -10.14 -14.05
N VAL A 47 -16.96 -9.81 -13.03
CA VAL A 47 -17.16 -10.28 -11.65
C VAL A 47 -17.58 -9.11 -10.77
N ILE A 48 -18.86 -9.11 -10.41
CA ILE A 48 -19.55 -7.97 -9.83
C ILE A 48 -20.15 -8.33 -8.47
N HIS A 49 -20.28 -7.33 -7.59
CA HIS A 49 -20.69 -7.54 -6.21
C HIS A 49 -22.21 -7.51 -6.01
N SER A 50 -22.91 -6.62 -6.72
CA SER A 50 -24.33 -6.35 -6.54
C SER A 50 -25.12 -6.51 -7.85
N GLU A 51 -26.43 -6.73 -7.73
CA GLU A 51 -27.32 -6.75 -8.91
C GLU A 51 -27.47 -5.35 -9.55
N GLU A 52 -27.32 -4.28 -8.76
CA GLU A 52 -27.30 -2.90 -9.24
C GLU A 52 -26.13 -2.67 -10.22
N ASP A 53 -24.93 -3.09 -9.83
CA ASP A 53 -23.74 -2.98 -10.67
C ASP A 53 -23.86 -3.82 -11.96
N ARG A 54 -24.58 -4.96 -11.89
CA ARG A 54 -24.81 -5.83 -13.05
C ARG A 54 -25.57 -5.11 -14.17
N MET A 55 -26.44 -4.16 -13.85
CA MET A 55 -27.19 -3.39 -14.85
C MET A 55 -26.29 -2.62 -15.81
N TRP A 56 -25.07 -2.28 -15.38
CA TRP A 56 -24.08 -1.54 -16.16
C TRP A 56 -23.14 -2.43 -16.98
N MET A 57 -23.29 -3.76 -16.87
CA MET A 57 -22.41 -4.73 -17.51
C MET A 57 -22.94 -5.20 -18.86
N LYS A 58 -22.02 -5.41 -19.81
CA LYS A 58 -22.33 -5.88 -21.16
C LYS A 58 -21.94 -7.35 -21.29
N GLY A 59 -22.92 -8.25 -21.19
CA GLY A 59 -22.71 -9.69 -21.37
C GLY A 59 -23.72 -10.54 -20.62
N SER A 60 -24.01 -11.75 -21.13
CA SER A 60 -24.95 -12.69 -20.50
C SER A 60 -24.36 -13.48 -19.33
N GLN A 61 -23.03 -13.51 -19.19
CA GLN A 61 -22.30 -14.31 -18.20
C GLN A 61 -21.61 -13.42 -17.14
N VAL A 62 -22.40 -12.66 -16.39
CA VAL A 62 -21.90 -11.89 -15.23
C VAL A 62 -21.90 -12.79 -14.00
N ILE A 63 -20.76 -12.89 -13.33
CA ILE A 63 -20.64 -13.62 -12.06
C ILE A 63 -20.97 -12.64 -10.93
N ILE A 64 -22.03 -12.94 -10.18
CA ILE A 64 -22.39 -12.19 -8.97
C ILE A 64 -21.68 -12.84 -7.79
N CYS A 65 -20.78 -12.08 -7.15
CA CYS A 65 -20.05 -12.51 -5.97
C CYS A 65 -20.24 -11.52 -4.81
N PRO A 66 -21.21 -11.79 -3.90
CA PRO A 66 -21.54 -10.94 -2.76
C PRO A 66 -20.45 -10.88 -1.69
N ASN A 67 -19.43 -11.75 -1.76
CA ASN A 67 -18.29 -11.74 -0.83
C ASN A 67 -17.12 -10.87 -1.35
N GLY A 68 -17.28 -10.30 -2.56
CA GLY A 68 -16.27 -9.50 -3.21
C GLY A 68 -15.14 -10.31 -3.86
N GLY A 69 -15.21 -11.64 -3.85
CA GLY A 69 -14.31 -12.51 -4.62
C GLY A 69 -14.85 -12.84 -6.01
N GLY A 70 -14.47 -14.00 -6.55
CA GLY A 70 -15.09 -14.61 -7.74
C GLY A 70 -14.17 -14.81 -8.95
N HIS A 71 -12.95 -14.29 -8.89
CA HIS A 71 -11.93 -14.56 -9.90
C HIS A 71 -10.54 -14.47 -9.26
N PRO A 72 -9.62 -15.43 -9.52
CA PRO A 72 -8.29 -15.46 -8.88
C PRO A 72 -7.53 -14.14 -8.97
N ALA A 73 -7.57 -13.47 -10.14
CA ALA A 73 -6.94 -12.15 -10.31
C ALA A 73 -7.52 -11.04 -9.40
N VAL A 74 -8.84 -11.04 -9.14
CA VAL A 74 -9.47 -10.07 -8.23
C VAL A 74 -9.05 -10.36 -6.79
N ASP A 75 -9.02 -11.65 -6.41
CA ASP A 75 -8.65 -12.08 -5.08
C ASP A 75 -7.18 -11.73 -4.76
N ARG A 76 -6.27 -11.90 -5.73
CA ARG A 76 -4.86 -11.47 -5.60
C ARG A 76 -4.71 -9.97 -5.35
N ILE A 77 -5.39 -9.13 -6.14
CA ILE A 77 -5.31 -7.67 -5.97
C ILE A 77 -5.90 -7.24 -4.61
N ARG A 78 -7.01 -7.87 -4.20
CA ARG A 78 -7.63 -7.61 -2.89
C ARG A 78 -6.73 -8.01 -1.74
N SER A 79 -6.08 -9.17 -1.83
CA SER A 79 -5.14 -9.64 -0.81
C SER A 79 -3.92 -8.72 -0.73
N ALA A 80 -3.35 -8.29 -1.87
CA ALA A 80 -2.28 -7.30 -1.91
C ALA A 80 -2.70 -5.98 -1.25
N HIS A 81 -3.90 -5.47 -1.55
CA HIS A 81 -4.41 -4.24 -0.96
C HIS A 81 -4.67 -4.36 0.55
N TYR A 82 -5.17 -5.51 1.00
CA TYR A 82 -5.37 -5.78 2.42
C TYR A 82 -4.04 -5.84 3.18
N ASN A 83 -3.04 -6.54 2.63
CA ASN A 83 -1.69 -6.55 3.19
C ASN A 83 -1.10 -5.13 3.26
N ASP A 84 -1.29 -4.32 2.21
CA ASP A 84 -0.87 -2.92 2.22
C ASP A 84 -1.57 -2.10 3.29
N LEU A 85 -2.88 -2.28 3.51
CA LEU A 85 -3.61 -1.62 4.60
C LEU A 85 -3.02 -2.00 5.97
N ALA A 86 -2.75 -3.28 6.18
CA ALA A 86 -2.22 -3.78 7.45
C ALA A 86 -0.81 -3.22 7.76
N ILE A 87 0.01 -2.92 6.75
CA ILE A 87 1.39 -2.44 6.93
C ILE A 87 1.52 -0.92 6.81
N VAL A 88 0.86 -0.29 5.84
CA VAL A 88 0.98 1.15 5.57
C VAL A 88 0.21 1.98 6.60
N LEU A 89 -0.97 1.54 7.07
CA LEU A 89 -1.72 2.32 8.06
C LEU A 89 -0.96 2.51 9.39
N PRO A 90 -0.32 1.47 9.98
CA PRO A 90 0.55 1.66 11.12
C PRO A 90 1.73 2.60 10.83
N TYR A 91 2.36 2.49 9.65
CA TYR A 91 3.44 3.40 9.27
C TYR A 91 2.98 4.86 9.24
N LEU A 92 1.81 5.14 8.65
CA LEU A 92 1.25 6.49 8.58
C LEU A 92 0.96 7.07 9.96
N LEU A 93 0.65 6.25 10.97
CA LEU A 93 0.39 6.69 12.34
C LEU A 93 1.67 6.80 13.19
N ILE A 94 2.54 5.79 13.12
CA ILE A 94 3.70 5.65 14.02
C ILE A 94 4.82 6.61 13.61
N VAL A 95 5.07 6.80 12.31
CA VAL A 95 6.20 7.63 11.88
C VAL A 95 6.07 9.10 12.27
N PRO A 96 4.90 9.77 12.13
CA PRO A 96 4.71 11.12 12.66
C PRO A 96 5.00 11.22 14.16
N ILE A 97 4.52 10.25 14.95
CA ILE A 97 4.77 10.21 16.41
C ILE A 97 6.26 10.09 16.68
N TRP A 98 6.95 9.23 15.93
CA TRP A 98 8.40 9.05 16.04
C TRP A 98 9.19 10.28 15.59
N LEU A 99 8.77 11.01 14.55
CA LEU A 99 9.44 12.24 14.12
C LEU A 99 9.40 13.32 15.20
N ASN A 100 8.38 13.34 16.06
CA ASN A 100 8.32 14.24 17.21
C ASN A 100 9.37 13.93 18.30
N THR A 101 10.00 12.75 18.28
CA THR A 101 11.08 12.41 19.23
C THR A 101 12.45 12.90 18.78
N SER A 102 12.52 13.78 17.76
CA SER A 102 13.76 14.34 17.20
C SER A 102 14.81 13.27 16.86
N PRO A 103 14.50 12.29 15.99
CA PRO A 103 15.44 11.23 15.65
C PRO A 103 16.61 11.76 14.81
N CYS A 104 17.74 11.06 14.86
CA CYS A 104 18.90 11.40 14.04
C CYS A 104 18.56 11.34 12.54
N PHE A 105 19.00 12.34 11.78
CA PHE A 105 18.61 12.57 10.38
C PHE A 105 18.89 11.38 9.45
N PHE A 106 20.14 10.87 9.45
CA PHE A 106 20.56 9.79 8.56
C PHE A 106 19.77 8.47 8.74
N PRO A 107 19.66 7.91 9.97
CA PRO A 107 18.88 6.70 10.16
C PRO A 107 17.39 6.92 9.89
N ALA A 108 16.82 8.07 10.30
CA ALA A 108 15.41 8.37 10.06
C ALA A 108 15.06 8.40 8.57
N ARG A 109 15.85 9.12 7.78
CA ARG A 109 15.73 9.16 6.32
C ARG A 109 15.81 7.76 5.71
N THR A 110 16.78 6.96 6.15
CA THR A 110 17.05 5.65 5.57
C THR A 110 15.93 4.66 5.86
N ILE A 111 15.43 4.62 7.11
CA ILE A 111 14.34 3.74 7.51
C ILE A 111 13.06 4.07 6.73
N MET A 112 12.69 5.35 6.61
CA MET A 112 11.50 5.75 5.85
C MET A 112 11.58 5.34 4.38
N LEU A 113 12.73 5.54 3.74
CA LEU A 113 12.96 5.18 2.34
C LEU A 113 12.94 3.66 2.15
N MET A 114 13.68 2.92 2.99
CA MET A 114 13.76 1.46 2.91
C MET A 114 12.40 0.81 3.13
N PHE A 115 11.61 1.31 4.09
CA PHE A 115 10.25 0.85 4.33
C PHE A 115 9.38 1.04 3.08
N ALA A 116 9.37 2.24 2.50
CA ALA A 116 8.52 2.53 1.36
C ALA A 116 8.88 1.70 0.12
N ILE A 117 10.18 1.57 -0.18
CA ILE A 117 10.66 0.75 -1.31
C ILE A 117 10.35 -0.74 -1.07
N SER A 118 10.61 -1.25 0.14
CA SER A 118 10.32 -2.64 0.48
C SER A 118 8.82 -2.95 0.36
N ASN A 119 7.96 -2.03 0.80
CA ASN A 119 6.52 -2.20 0.70
C ASN A 119 6.04 -2.16 -0.76
N MET A 120 6.57 -1.24 -1.59
CA MET A 120 6.28 -1.22 -3.03
C MET A 120 6.68 -2.54 -3.70
N LEU A 121 7.88 -3.05 -3.41
CA LEU A 121 8.36 -4.31 -3.98
C LEU A 121 7.48 -5.50 -3.55
N SER A 122 7.08 -5.54 -2.28
CA SER A 122 6.17 -6.56 -1.75
C SER A 122 4.83 -6.58 -2.51
N THR A 123 4.23 -5.41 -2.78
CA THR A 123 3.02 -5.33 -3.59
C THR A 123 3.23 -5.85 -5.02
N LEU A 124 4.35 -5.51 -5.67
CA LEU A 124 4.65 -5.96 -7.04
C LEU A 124 4.83 -7.49 -7.13
N ILE A 125 5.46 -8.08 -6.11
CA ILE A 125 5.60 -9.54 -6.00
C ILE A 125 4.22 -10.18 -5.77
N HIS A 126 3.40 -9.61 -4.89
CA HIS A 126 2.07 -10.14 -4.58
C HIS A 126 1.12 -10.10 -5.78
N LEU A 127 1.28 -9.11 -6.66
CA LEU A 127 0.51 -8.99 -7.90
C LEU A 127 1.06 -9.86 -9.04
N GLU A 128 2.11 -10.64 -8.83
CA GLU A 128 2.78 -11.46 -9.86
C GLU A 128 3.28 -10.62 -11.06
N VAL A 129 3.53 -9.32 -10.85
CA VAL A 129 4.09 -8.44 -11.91
C VAL A 129 5.57 -8.72 -12.13
N ILE A 130 6.26 -9.14 -11.07
CA ILE A 130 7.67 -9.54 -11.09
C ILE A 130 7.73 -11.05 -10.85
N GLU A 131 8.41 -11.77 -11.73
CA GLU A 131 8.74 -13.18 -11.53
C GLU A 131 9.79 -13.30 -10.41
N ALA A 132 9.30 -13.37 -9.16
CA ALA A 132 10.14 -13.65 -8.00
C ALA A 132 10.28 -15.18 -7.81
N PRO A 133 11.40 -15.68 -7.27
CA PRO A 133 11.57 -17.09 -6.97
C PRO A 133 10.45 -17.61 -6.06
N ASN A 134 10.01 -18.86 -6.27
CA ASN A 134 8.85 -19.48 -5.63
C ASN A 134 8.81 -19.31 -4.10
N PHE A 135 9.96 -19.23 -3.43
CA PHE A 135 10.06 -19.02 -1.99
C PHE A 135 9.48 -17.65 -1.53
N CYS A 136 9.74 -16.57 -2.27
CA CYS A 136 9.20 -15.24 -1.96
C CYS A 136 7.68 -15.20 -2.15
N GLN A 137 7.16 -15.94 -3.13
CA GLN A 137 5.72 -16.06 -3.38
C GLN A 137 5.05 -16.82 -2.24
N ILE A 138 5.63 -17.95 -1.79
CA ILE A 138 5.11 -18.75 -0.68
C ILE A 138 5.05 -17.93 0.61
N ILE A 139 6.07 -17.12 0.93
CA ILE A 139 6.03 -16.25 2.12
C ILE A 139 4.93 -15.19 2.00
N SER A 140 4.78 -14.57 0.83
CA SER A 140 3.74 -13.58 0.56
C SER A 140 2.33 -14.17 0.73
N HIS A 141 2.11 -15.40 0.24
CA HIS A 141 0.84 -16.11 0.40
C HIS A 141 0.61 -16.63 1.83
N ALA A 142 1.64 -17.11 2.52
CA ALA A 142 1.55 -17.61 3.89
C ALA A 142 1.32 -16.51 4.94
N CYS A 143 1.84 -15.30 4.71
CA CYS A 143 1.59 -14.14 5.58
C CYS A 143 0.18 -13.56 5.40
N SER A 144 -0.55 -14.01 4.38
CA SER A 144 -1.90 -13.54 4.02
C SER A 144 -3.02 -14.53 4.38
N LEU A 145 -2.67 -15.65 5.04
CA LEU A 145 -3.56 -16.68 5.59
C LEU A 145 -3.75 -16.45 7.10
#